data_AF-A0A0Q8ZL35-F1
#
_entry.id   AF-A0A0Q8ZL35-F1
#
_cell.length_a   1.000
_cell.length_b   1.000
_cell.length_c   1.000
_cell.angle_alpha   90.00
_cell.angle_beta   90.00
_cell.angle_gamma   90.00
#
_symmetry.space_group_name_H-M   'P 1'
#
loop_
_entity.id
_entity.type
_entity.pdbx_description
1 polymer ?
#
loop_
_entity_poly.entity_id
_entity_poly.type
_entity_poly.pdbx_seq_one_letter_code
_entity_poly.pdbx_strand_id
1 'polypeptide(L)'
;MSDERSTAHASRRRRRRPRRRPDTPFADRGYGHDKYRRLLWQRGIRPVIAERGQPHGSGLGIFPWVVERTISWLHCFRRLRIRRERRDDIHEAFLGLAVCLITYRHVQRLCWNL
;
A
#
# COMPACT_ATOMS: atom_id res chain seq x y z
N MET A 1 -17.36 35.37 -16.82
CA MET A 1 -18.58 34.82 -16.18
C MET A 1 -18.82 33.48 -16.84
N SER A 2 -18.39 32.33 -16.32
CA SER A 2 -18.16 31.99 -14.91
C SER A 2 -17.00 31.01 -14.78
N ASP A 3 -16.09 31.32 -13.87
CA ASP A 3 -15.18 30.39 -13.22
C ASP A 3 -15.98 29.44 -12.33
N GLU A 4 -15.62 28.15 -12.29
CA GLU A 4 -15.71 27.37 -11.05
C GLU A 4 -14.83 26.11 -11.15
N ARG A 5 -13.55 26.32 -10.82
CA ARG A 5 -12.58 25.27 -10.54
C ARG A 5 -13.05 24.52 -9.30
N SER A 6 -13.61 23.32 -9.50
CA SER A 6 -13.93 22.38 -8.43
C SER A 6 -12.65 21.98 -7.69
N THR A 7 -12.38 22.69 -6.60
CA THR A 7 -11.26 22.41 -5.70
C THR A 7 -11.69 21.29 -4.75
N ALA A 8 -11.18 20.08 -4.99
CA ALA A 8 -11.37 18.96 -4.10
C ALA A 8 -10.68 19.24 -2.75
N HIS A 9 -11.45 19.68 -1.76
CA HIS A 9 -10.98 19.79 -0.38
C HIS A 9 -10.58 18.41 0.16
N ALA A 10 -9.27 18.19 0.29
CA ALA A 10 -8.70 17.01 0.91
C ALA A 10 -9.00 17.02 2.42
N SER A 11 -10.10 16.39 2.82
CA SER A 11 -10.44 16.20 4.23
C SER A 11 -9.43 15.26 4.90
N ARG A 12 -8.79 15.74 5.98
CA ARG A 12 -7.89 14.94 6.82
C ARG A 12 -8.69 13.81 7.46
N ARG A 13 -8.57 12.58 6.92
CA ARG A 13 -9.19 11.39 7.51
C ARG A 13 -8.65 11.14 8.93
N ARG A 14 -9.54 11.16 9.93
CA ARG A 14 -9.25 10.69 11.30
C ARG A 14 -8.62 9.29 11.24
N ARG A 15 -7.49 9.12 11.96
CA ARG A 15 -6.72 7.87 12.01
C ARG A 15 -7.55 6.81 12.77
N ARG A 16 -8.32 6.01 12.04
CA ARG A 16 -9.09 4.89 12.63
C ARG A 16 -8.14 3.78 13.06
N ARG A 17 -8.54 3.00 14.09
CA ARG A 17 -7.81 1.81 14.56
C ARG A 17 -7.46 0.90 13.38
N PRO A 18 -6.23 0.35 13.30
CA PRO A 18 -5.85 -0.57 12.23
C PRO A 18 -6.85 -1.72 12.13
N ARG A 19 -7.44 -1.90 10.95
CA ARG A 19 -8.40 -2.99 10.71
C ARG A 19 -7.63 -4.29 10.54
N ARG A 20 -8.10 -5.37 11.19
CA ARG A 20 -7.54 -6.72 11.01
C ARG A 20 -7.87 -7.33 9.65
N ARG A 21 -8.97 -6.90 9.02
CA ARG A 21 -9.40 -7.32 7.70
C ARG A 21 -9.90 -6.12 6.90
N PRO A 22 -9.41 -5.89 5.67
CA PRO A 22 -9.92 -4.83 4.82
C PRO A 22 -11.29 -5.23 4.28
N ASP A 23 -12.25 -4.30 4.31
CA ASP A 23 -13.59 -4.52 3.75
C ASP A 23 -13.53 -4.75 2.24
N THR A 24 -12.62 -4.04 1.57
CA THR A 24 -12.47 -4.09 0.11
C THR A 24 -11.04 -3.67 -0.27
N PRO A 25 -10.13 -4.61 -0.61
CA PRO A 25 -8.81 -4.29 -1.12
C PRO A 25 -8.92 -3.81 -2.57
N PHE A 26 -8.24 -2.71 -2.83
CA PHE A 26 -7.96 -2.23 -4.17
C PHE A 26 -6.65 -2.87 -4.63
N ALA A 27 -6.61 -3.38 -5.85
CA ALA A 27 -5.37 -3.84 -6.45
C ALA A 27 -5.29 -3.43 -7.93
N ASP A 28 -4.05 -3.31 -8.40
CA ASP A 28 -3.77 -2.96 -9.78
C ASP A 28 -4.23 -4.04 -10.74
N ARG A 29 -4.32 -3.67 -12.03
CA ARG A 29 -4.69 -4.57 -13.13
C ARG A 29 -3.81 -5.83 -13.19
N GLY A 30 -2.55 -5.75 -12.75
CA GLY A 30 -1.64 -6.90 -12.68
C GLY A 30 -2.18 -8.04 -11.82
N TYR A 31 -3.07 -7.75 -10.86
CA TYR A 31 -3.71 -8.72 -9.99
C TYR A 31 -5.07 -9.22 -10.51
N GLY A 32 -5.47 -8.84 -11.73
CA GLY A 32 -6.78 -9.16 -12.32
C GLY A 32 -7.02 -10.64 -12.68
N HIS A 33 -6.16 -11.56 -12.22
CA HIS A 33 -6.32 -12.99 -12.44
C HIS A 33 -7.31 -13.60 -11.43
N ASP A 34 -8.18 -14.51 -11.87
CA ASP A 34 -9.25 -15.07 -11.04
C ASP A 34 -8.76 -15.84 -9.80
N LYS A 35 -7.52 -16.32 -9.84
CA LYS A 35 -6.84 -16.93 -8.68
C LYS A 35 -6.87 -15.99 -7.48
N TYR A 36 -6.54 -14.70 -7.68
CA TYR A 36 -6.50 -13.73 -6.59
C TYR A 36 -7.90 -13.37 -6.10
N ARG A 37 -8.87 -13.26 -7.02
CA ARG A 37 -10.28 -13.06 -6.65
C ARG A 37 -10.80 -14.20 -5.79
N ARG A 38 -10.58 -15.47 -6.21
CA ARG A 38 -11.00 -16.66 -5.45
C ARG A 38 -10.38 -16.70 -4.05
N LEU A 39 -9.08 -16.42 -3.92
CA LEU A 39 -8.38 -16.41 -2.63
C LEU A 39 -8.91 -15.32 -1.67
N LEU A 40 -9.34 -14.18 -2.21
CA LEU A 40 -9.95 -13.08 -1.43
C LEU A 40 -11.39 -13.43 -1.04
N TRP A 41 -12.19 -14.00 -1.95
CA TRP A 41 -13.54 -14.47 -1.66
C TRP A 41 -13.57 -15.59 -0.61
N GLN A 42 -12.63 -16.54 -0.65
CA GLN A 42 -12.48 -17.57 0.39
C GLN A 42 -12.19 -16.96 1.76
N ARG A 43 -11.49 -15.83 1.79
CA ARG A 43 -11.25 -15.05 3.01
C ARG A 43 -12.42 -14.11 3.32
N GLY A 44 -13.52 -14.16 2.57
CA GLY A 44 -14.69 -13.27 2.61
C GLY A 44 -14.37 -11.79 2.38
N ILE A 45 -13.27 -11.50 1.71
CA ILE A 45 -12.84 -10.14 1.38
C ILE A 45 -13.31 -9.84 -0.04
N ARG A 46 -14.09 -8.79 -0.24
CA ARG A 46 -14.59 -8.42 -1.58
C ARG A 46 -13.48 -7.70 -2.37
N PRO A 47 -12.90 -8.29 -3.42
CA PRO A 47 -11.84 -7.64 -4.19
C PRO A 47 -12.39 -6.53 -5.10
N VAL A 48 -11.72 -5.37 -5.13
CA VAL A 48 -11.88 -4.38 -6.21
C VAL A 48 -10.60 -4.37 -7.03
N ILE A 49 -10.59 -5.18 -8.09
CA ILE A 49 -9.44 -5.36 -8.97
C ILE A 49 -9.89 -5.08 -10.39
N ALA A 50 -9.22 -4.14 -11.06
CA ALA A 50 -9.52 -3.79 -12.43
C ALA A 50 -9.37 -5.01 -13.36
N GLU A 51 -10.34 -5.20 -14.26
CA GLU A 51 -10.23 -6.19 -15.32
C GLU A 51 -9.15 -5.80 -16.34
N ARG A 52 -8.53 -6.83 -16.92
CA ARG A 52 -7.49 -6.65 -17.93
C ARG A 52 -8.16 -6.28 -19.25
N GLY A 53 -7.76 -5.16 -19.85
CA GLY A 53 -8.29 -4.70 -21.15
C GLY A 53 -9.45 -3.70 -21.08
N GLN A 54 -10.01 -3.40 -19.91
CA GLN A 54 -11.06 -2.37 -19.75
C GLN A 54 -10.47 -0.99 -19.38
N PRO A 55 -11.17 0.12 -19.73
CA PRO A 55 -10.81 1.48 -19.30
C PRO A 55 -10.70 1.57 -17.77
N HIS A 56 -9.84 2.47 -17.28
CA HIS A 56 -9.50 2.57 -15.85
C HIS A 56 -10.72 2.94 -14.99
N GLY A 57 -11.39 1.93 -14.42
CA GLY A 57 -12.55 2.10 -13.53
C GLY A 57 -12.27 1.87 -12.04
N SER A 58 -11.05 1.50 -11.64
CA SER A 58 -10.76 1.08 -10.25
C SER A 58 -10.58 2.23 -9.24
N GLY A 59 -10.55 3.49 -9.69
CA GLY A 59 -10.37 4.63 -8.79
C GLY A 59 -9.04 4.59 -8.01
N LEU A 60 -7.97 4.04 -8.60
CA LEU A 60 -6.64 3.91 -8.00
C LEU A 60 -6.04 5.25 -7.51
N GLY A 61 -6.56 6.39 -7.96
CA GLY A 61 -6.21 7.72 -7.43
C GLY A 61 -6.91 8.14 -6.13
N ILE A 62 -7.93 7.40 -5.67
CA ILE A 62 -8.78 7.76 -4.52
C ILE A 62 -8.39 6.97 -3.25
N PHE A 63 -7.88 5.74 -3.41
CA PHE A 63 -7.49 4.89 -2.29
C PHE A 63 -5.97 4.91 -2.08
N PRO A 64 -5.50 4.98 -0.82
CA PRO A 64 -4.09 5.17 -0.56
C PRO A 64 -3.27 3.94 -0.99
N TRP A 65 -2.21 4.21 -1.73
CA TRP A 65 -1.11 3.33 -2.15
C TRP A 65 -0.31 2.74 -0.96
N VAL A 66 -0.96 2.16 0.06
CA VAL A 66 -0.31 1.77 1.33
C VAL A 66 0.82 0.77 1.10
N VAL A 67 0.61 -0.21 0.21
CA VAL A 67 1.61 -1.21 -0.15
C VAL A 67 2.79 -0.55 -0.86
N GLU A 68 2.54 0.21 -1.92
CA GLU A 68 3.59 0.89 -2.69
C GLU A 68 4.36 1.94 -1.87
N ARG A 69 3.67 2.65 -0.97
CA ARG A 69 4.27 3.58 -0.03
C ARG A 69 5.26 2.87 0.89
N THR A 70 4.86 1.70 1.41
CA THR A 70 5.73 0.91 2.28
C THR A 70 6.92 0.38 1.48
N ILE A 71 6.70 -0.10 0.26
CA ILE A 71 7.75 -0.54 -0.67
C ILE A 71 8.72 0.62 -0.99
N SER A 72 8.20 1.84 -1.17
CA SER A 72 9.02 3.03 -1.40
C SER A 72 9.95 3.35 -0.23
N TRP A 73 9.49 3.17 1.02
CA TRP A 73 10.36 3.32 2.20
C TRP A 73 11.46 2.26 2.26
N LEU A 74 11.16 1.02 1.85
CA LEU A 74 12.17 -0.03 1.74
C LEU A 74 13.19 0.30 0.64
N HIS A 75 12.75 0.86 -0.48
CA HIS A 75 13.63 1.26 -1.58
C HIS A 75 14.56 2.44 -1.25
N CYS A 76 14.29 3.20 -0.18
CA CYS A 76 15.27 4.17 0.35
C CYS A 76 16.54 3.48 0.87
N PHE A 77 16.50 2.18 1.20
CA PHE A 77 17.67 1.40 1.55
C PHE A 77 18.28 0.76 0.29
N ARG A 78 19.46 1.24 -0.12
CA ARG A 78 20.12 0.83 -1.37
C ARG A 78 20.24 -0.69 -1.57
N ARG A 79 20.48 -1.45 -0.49
CA ARG A 79 20.57 -2.94 -0.52
C ARG A 79 19.24 -3.65 -0.76
N LEU A 80 18.12 -2.98 -0.47
CA LEU A 80 16.76 -3.48 -0.72
C LEU A 80 16.17 -2.95 -2.03
N ARG A 81 16.71 -1.85 -2.59
CA ARG A 81 16.26 -1.33 -3.89
C ARG A 81 16.55 -2.27 -5.05
N ILE A 82 17.75 -2.82 -5.08
CA ILE A 82 18.16 -3.79 -6.08
C ILE A 82 18.63 -5.02 -5.32
N ARG A 83 18.00 -6.16 -5.58
CA ARG A 83 18.40 -7.43 -4.98
C ARG A 83 19.76 -7.84 -5.53
N ARG A 84 20.82 -7.50 -4.78
CA ARG A 84 22.21 -7.89 -5.07
C ARG A 84 22.61 -9.16 -4.33
N GLU A 85 21.94 -9.47 -3.24
CA GLU A 85 22.24 -10.64 -2.41
C GLU A 85 21.82 -11.93 -3.11
N ARG A 86 22.77 -12.84 -3.29
CA ARG A 86 22.53 -14.16 -3.89
C ARG A 86 21.70 -15.07 -2.98
N ARG A 87 21.84 -14.93 -1.66
CA ARG A 87 21.14 -15.74 -0.67
C ARG A 87 19.90 -15.04 -0.14
N ASP A 88 18.84 -15.80 0.04
CA ASP A 88 17.53 -15.30 0.47
C ASP A 88 17.55 -14.87 1.95
N ASP A 89 18.27 -15.61 2.81
CA ASP A 89 18.41 -15.33 4.24
C ASP A 89 19.07 -13.98 4.53
N ILE A 90 20.09 -13.63 3.76
CA ILE A 90 20.76 -12.33 3.86
C ILE A 90 19.80 -11.21 3.46
N HIS A 91 19.02 -11.40 2.39
CA HIS A 91 18.05 -10.41 1.95
C HIS A 91 16.92 -10.23 2.98
N GLU A 92 16.44 -11.33 3.56
CA GLU A 92 15.45 -11.34 4.64
C GLU A 92 15.96 -10.61 5.88
N ALA A 93 17.22 -10.81 6.27
CA ALA A 93 17.83 -10.08 7.38
C ALA A 93 17.85 -8.56 7.14
N PHE A 94 18.20 -8.10 5.92
CA PHE A 94 18.12 -6.67 5.59
C PHE A 94 16.70 -6.14 5.59
N LEU A 95 15.74 -6.94 5.12
CA LEU A 95 14.33 -6.58 5.15
C LEU A 95 13.86 -6.38 6.59
N GLY A 96 14.18 -7.33 7.49
CA GLY A 96 13.87 -7.25 8.91
C GLY A 96 14.47 -5.99 9.55
N LEU A 97 15.76 -5.73 9.33
CA LEU A 97 16.46 -4.56 9.87
C LEU A 97 15.83 -3.24 9.38
N ALA A 98 15.48 -3.15 8.09
CA ALA A 98 14.82 -1.96 7.54
C ALA A 98 13.45 -1.72 8.17
N VAL A 99 12.65 -2.78 8.37
CA VAL A 99 11.35 -2.69 9.03
C VAL A 99 11.50 -2.24 10.48
N CYS A 100 12.48 -2.76 11.23
CA CYS A 100 12.78 -2.30 12.59
C CYS A 100 13.12 -0.80 12.63
N LEU A 101 13.94 -0.30 11.69
CA LEU A 101 14.28 1.12 11.63
C LEU A 101 13.08 2.02 11.27
N ILE A 102 12.26 1.59 10.30
CA ILE A 102 11.05 2.33 9.90
C ILE A 102 10.07 2.41 11.07
N THR A 103 9.81 1.28 11.73
CA THR A 103 8.89 1.21 12.88
C THR A 103 9.40 2.02 14.06
N TYR A 104 10.69 1.93 14.39
CA TYR A 104 11.32 2.77 15.42
C TYR A 104 11.12 4.26 15.14
N ARG A 105 11.41 4.72 13.91
CA ARG A 105 11.20 6.12 13.51
C ARG A 105 9.74 6.56 13.62
N HIS A 106 8.79 5.67 13.33
CA HIS A 106 7.37 5.95 13.50
C HIS A 106 6.98 6.09 14.96
N VAL A 107 7.46 5.20 15.83
CA VAL A 107 7.21 5.26 17.28
C VAL A 107 7.81 6.53 17.87
N GLN A 108 9.06 6.83 17.55
CA GLN A 108 9.74 8.07 18.00
C GLN A 108 8.96 9.32 17.57
N ARG A 109 8.48 9.39 16.32
CA ARG A 109 7.61 10.49 15.88
C ARG A 109 6.30 10.54 16.65
N LEU A 110 5.70 9.41 16.99
CA LEU A 110 4.44 9.40 17.76
C LEU A 110 4.68 9.87 19.20
N CYS A 111 5.74 9.39 19.85
CA CYS A 111 6.10 9.77 21.21
C CYS A 111 6.60 11.22 21.32
N TRP A 112 7.23 11.77 20.28
CA TRP A 112 7.65 13.18 20.26
C TRP A 112 6.51 14.16 19.98
N ASN A 113 5.44 13.70 19.31
CA ASN A 113 4.24 14.51 19.04
C ASN A 113 3.14 14.32 20.10
N LEU A 114 3.46 13.64 21.22
CA LEU A 114 2.66 13.49 22.41
C LEU A 114 3.31 14.29 23.55
#